data_AF-A0A7L1MHR2-F1
#
_entry.id   AF-A0A7L1MHR2-F1
#
_cell.length_a   1.000
_cell.length_b   1.000
_cell.length_c   1.000
_cell.angle_alpha   90.00
_cell.angle_beta   90.00
_cell.angle_gamma   90.00
#
_symmetry.space_group_name_H-M   'P 1'
#
loop_
_entity.id
_entity.type
_entity.pdbx_description
1 polymer ?
#
loop_
_entity_poly.entity_id
_entity_poly.type
_entity_poly.pdbx_seq_one_letter_code
_entity_poly.pdbx_strand_id
1 'polypeptide(L)'
;ERPHRCELCGKRFKRSSNLQEHRRIHSGERPFTCPRCALCGKAFKQSNALASHERVHTGERPFACRTCGKAFKQSSYLAVHQRAHTGERPYRCEACGKAFARPSLLLQH
;
A
#
# COMPACT_ATOMS: atom_id res chain seq x y z
N GLU A 1 14.14 8.87 -17.54
CA GLU A 1 13.59 10.24 -17.45
C GLU A 1 12.14 10.23 -16.95
N ARG A 2 11.66 11.32 -16.33
CA ARG A 2 10.28 11.49 -15.83
C ARG A 2 9.65 12.72 -16.49
N PRO A 3 9.14 12.62 -17.73
CA PRO A 3 8.74 13.80 -18.51
C PRO A 3 7.41 14.41 -18.03
N HIS A 4 6.51 13.63 -17.44
CA HIS A 4 5.16 14.08 -17.11
C HIS A 4 5.11 14.77 -15.74
N ARG A 5 4.79 16.06 -15.69
CA ARG A 5 4.71 16.86 -14.46
C ARG A 5 3.25 17.08 -14.04
N CYS A 6 3.01 17.04 -12.73
CA CYS A 6 1.76 17.51 -12.14
C CYS A 6 1.85 19.00 -11.87
N GLU A 7 0.94 19.80 -12.42
CA GLU A 7 0.95 21.26 -12.20
C GLU A 7 0.44 21.67 -10.80
N LEU A 8 -0.30 20.81 -10.11
CA LEU A 8 -0.84 21.11 -8.78
C LEU A 8 0.18 20.93 -7.64
N CYS A 9 1.18 20.05 -7.82
CA CYS A 9 2.17 19.77 -6.77
C CYS A 9 3.61 19.56 -7.29
N GLY A 10 3.85 19.78 -8.58
CA GLY A 10 5.18 19.66 -9.21
C GLY A 10 5.72 18.23 -9.36
N LYS A 11 5.04 17.19 -8.85
CA LYS A 11 5.51 15.80 -8.91
C LYS A 11 5.67 15.31 -10.36
N ARG A 12 6.76 14.58 -10.61
CA ARG A 12 7.11 14.07 -11.95
C ARG A 12 6.95 12.55 -12.06
N PHE A 13 6.43 12.10 -13.20
CA PHE A 13 6.08 10.72 -13.49
C PHE A 13 6.73 10.23 -14.78
N LYS A 14 7.05 8.94 -14.83
CA LYS A 14 7.64 8.29 -16.01
C LYS A 14 6.62 8.05 -17.13
N ARG A 15 5.35 7.85 -16.78
CA ARG A 15 4.24 7.56 -17.72
C ARG A 15 3.12 8.57 -17.52
N SER A 16 2.43 8.92 -18.60
CA SER A 16 1.25 9.81 -18.59
C SER A 16 0.10 9.20 -17.80
N SER A 17 -0.11 7.89 -17.90
CA SER A 17 -1.12 7.15 -17.12
C SER A 17 -0.92 7.31 -15.61
N ASN A 18 0.32 7.23 -15.13
CA ASN A 18 0.65 7.44 -13.72
C ASN A 18 0.37 8.88 -13.27
N LEU A 19 0.60 9.87 -14.14
CA LEU A 19 0.25 11.26 -13.86
C LEU A 19 -1.28 11.43 -13.78
N GLN A 20 -2.04 10.83 -14.71
CA GLN A 20 -3.51 10.87 -14.67
C GLN A 20 -4.06 10.24 -13.40
N GLU A 21 -3.57 9.06 -13.03
CA GLU A 21 -3.94 8.41 -11.78
C GLU A 21 -3.59 9.26 -10.56
N HIS A 22 -2.41 9.88 -10.56
CA HIS A 22 -1.99 10.80 -9.51
C HIS A 22 -2.93 12.01 -9.38
N ARG A 23 -3.46 12.55 -10.48
CA ARG A 23 -4.41 13.68 -10.45
C ARG A 23 -5.67 13.37 -9.63
N ARG A 24 -6.08 12.10 -9.53
CA ARG A 24 -7.19 11.67 -8.66
C ARG A 24 -6.93 11.96 -7.17
N ILE A 25 -5.67 12.18 -6.79
CA ILE A 25 -5.35 12.62 -5.43
C ILE A 25 -5.86 14.03 -5.16
N HIS A 26 -5.78 14.91 -6.16
CA HIS A 26 -6.22 16.29 -6.05
C HIS A 26 -7.71 16.44 -6.27
N SER A 27 -8.29 15.77 -7.27
CA SER A 27 -9.73 15.85 -7.55
C SER A 27 -10.58 15.10 -6.53
N GLY A 28 -10.00 14.15 -5.78
CA GLY A 28 -10.74 13.27 -4.89
C GLY A 28 -11.52 12.17 -5.60
N GLU A 29 -11.49 12.11 -6.93
CA GLU A 29 -12.20 11.14 -7.76
C GLU A 29 -11.83 9.70 -7.37
N ARG A 30 -12.85 8.85 -7.20
CA ARG A 30 -12.69 7.44 -6.84
C ARG A 30 -13.56 6.57 -7.75
N PRO A 31 -13.10 6.28 -8.98
CA PRO A 31 -13.93 5.59 -9.98
C PRO A 31 -14.28 4.14 -9.61
N PHE A 32 -13.50 3.53 -8.73
CA PHE A 32 -13.62 2.10 -8.43
C PHE A 32 -14.42 1.90 -7.15
N THR A 33 -15.72 1.70 -7.27
CA THR A 33 -16.63 1.45 -6.15
C THR A 33 -16.68 -0.04 -5.82
N CYS A 34 -16.80 -0.39 -4.54
CA CYS A 34 -16.97 -1.78 -4.13
C CYS A 34 -18.41 -2.25 -4.40
N PRO A 35 -18.63 -3.20 -5.32
CA PRO A 35 -19.98 -3.65 -5.65
C PRO A 35 -20.53 -4.67 -4.63
N ARG A 36 -19.65 -5.26 -3.82
CA ARG A 36 -19.97 -6.45 -3.02
C ARG A 36 -20.85 -6.18 -1.80
N CYS A 37 -20.97 -4.92 -1.37
CA CYS A 37 -21.76 -4.58 -0.20
C CYS A 37 -22.23 -3.11 -0.29
N ALA A 38 -23.54 -2.91 -0.43
CA ALA A 38 -24.15 -1.57 -0.45
C ALA A 38 -23.84 -0.76 0.83
N LEU A 39 -23.66 -1.43 1.97
CA LEU A 39 -23.27 -0.81 3.24
C LEU A 39 -21.77 -0.45 3.31
N CYS A 40 -20.92 -1.05 2.46
CA CYS A 40 -19.50 -0.75 2.47
C CYS A 40 -19.26 0.66 1.93
N GLY A 41 -19.94 1.04 0.84
CA GLY A 41 -19.87 2.37 0.23
C GLY A 41 -18.45 2.83 -0.17
N LYS A 42 -17.45 1.94 -0.10
CA LYS A 42 -16.04 2.31 -0.30
C LYS A 42 -15.74 2.45 -1.78
N ALA A 43 -15.12 3.57 -2.10
CA ALA A 43 -14.60 3.87 -3.42
C ALA A 43 -13.08 4.11 -3.38
N PHE A 44 -12.40 3.66 -4.42
CA PHE A 44 -10.95 3.66 -4.56
C PHE A 44 -10.50 4.43 -5.81
N LYS A 45 -9.28 4.96 -5.75
CA LYS A 45 -8.63 5.69 -6.85
C LYS A 45 -8.02 4.74 -7.90
N GLN A 46 -7.81 3.48 -7.53
CA GLN A 46 -7.11 2.47 -8.32
C GLN A 46 -7.86 1.13 -8.26
N SER A 47 -7.85 0.36 -9.35
CA SER A 47 -8.54 -0.93 -9.44
C SER A 47 -7.90 -2.02 -8.56
N ASN A 48 -6.57 -2.05 -8.47
CA ASN A 48 -5.84 -2.98 -7.59
C ASN A 48 -6.16 -2.75 -6.10
N ALA A 49 -6.43 -1.51 -5.69
CA ALA A 49 -6.84 -1.17 -4.34
C ALA A 49 -8.24 -1.70 -4.04
N LEU A 50 -9.18 -1.61 -5.01
CA LEU A 50 -10.49 -2.24 -4.91
C LEU A 50 -10.36 -3.77 -4.82
N ALA A 51 -9.61 -4.40 -5.74
CA ALA A 51 -9.42 -5.86 -5.73
C ALA A 51 -8.82 -6.37 -4.41
N SER A 52 -7.83 -5.65 -3.86
CA SER A 52 -7.29 -5.99 -2.54
C SER A 52 -8.29 -5.78 -1.41
N HIS A 53 -9.17 -4.78 -1.53
CA HIS A 53 -10.22 -4.52 -0.55
C HIS A 53 -11.29 -5.61 -0.57
N GLU A 54 -11.65 -6.14 -1.74
CA GLU A 54 -12.65 -7.20 -1.87
C GLU A 54 -12.28 -8.47 -1.09
N ARG A 55 -10.98 -8.73 -0.89
CA ARG A 55 -10.49 -9.80 -0.02
C ARG A 55 -10.91 -9.65 1.46
N VAL A 56 -11.35 -8.46 1.86
CA VAL A 56 -11.93 -8.25 3.19
C VAL A 56 -13.28 -8.95 3.31
N HIS A 57 -14.06 -8.99 2.23
CA HIS A 57 -15.36 -9.64 2.22
C HIS A 57 -15.27 -11.16 2.01
N THR A 58 -14.32 -11.64 1.20
CA THR A 58 -14.14 -13.09 0.99
C THR A 58 -13.36 -13.76 2.10
N GLY A 59 -12.55 -13.00 2.85
CA GLY A 59 -11.59 -13.57 3.78
C GLY A 59 -10.36 -14.19 3.10
N GLU A 60 -10.23 -14.09 1.78
CA GLU A 60 -9.13 -14.67 1.01
C GLU A 60 -7.77 -14.10 1.47
N ARG A 61 -6.80 -15.00 1.67
CA ARG A 61 -5.43 -14.67 2.09
C ARG A 61 -4.43 -15.41 1.20
N PRO A 62 -4.20 -14.94 -0.03
CA PRO A 62 -3.40 -15.69 -1.01
C PRO A 62 -1.90 -15.72 -0.68
N PHE A 63 -1.42 -14.89 0.27
CA PHE A 63 0.00 -14.78 0.57
C PHE A 63 0.33 -15.51 1.88
N ALA A 64 0.75 -16.77 1.78
CA ALA A 64 1.14 -17.58 2.93
C ALA A 64 2.64 -17.48 3.26
N CYS A 65 2.96 -17.37 4.54
CA CYS A 65 4.33 -17.50 5.04
C CYS A 65 4.77 -18.96 4.99
N ARG A 66 5.84 -19.26 4.27
CA ARG A 66 6.38 -20.63 4.18
C ARG A 66 6.96 -21.12 5.50
N THR A 67 7.41 -20.22 6.38
CA THR A 67 8.03 -20.57 7.67
C THR A 67 7.02 -20.99 8.73
N CYS A 68 5.85 -20.33 8.81
CA CYS A 68 4.88 -20.56 9.89
C CYS A 68 3.44 -20.79 9.41
N GLY A 69 3.21 -20.88 8.10
CA GLY A 69 1.88 -21.09 7.50
C GLY A 69 0.93 -19.89 7.57
N LYS A 70 1.27 -18.82 8.30
CA LYS A 70 0.40 -17.66 8.48
C LYS A 70 0.13 -16.95 7.15
N ALA A 71 -1.15 -16.74 6.82
CA ALA A 71 -1.58 -16.16 5.56
C ALA A 71 -2.05 -14.70 5.67
N PHE A 72 -1.80 -13.92 4.62
CA PHE A 72 -2.04 -12.48 4.53
C PHE A 72 -2.83 -12.10 3.27
N LYS A 73 -3.58 -10.99 3.36
CA LYS A 73 -4.37 -10.43 2.25
C LYS A 73 -3.54 -9.69 1.20
N GLN A 74 -2.33 -9.27 1.55
CA GLN A 74 -1.41 -8.50 0.70
C GLN A 74 0.03 -9.02 0.84
N SER A 75 0.78 -9.00 -0.27
CA SER A 75 2.18 -9.44 -0.30
C SER A 75 3.09 -8.55 0.54
N SER A 76 2.84 -7.25 0.58
CA SER A 76 3.58 -6.30 1.43
C SER A 76 3.48 -6.66 2.92
N TYR A 77 2.31 -7.13 3.38
CA TYR A 77 2.13 -7.57 4.75
C TYR A 77 2.87 -8.86 5.05
N LEU A 78 2.92 -9.80 4.09
CA LEU A 78 3.74 -11.00 4.21
C LEU A 78 5.23 -10.63 4.28
N ALA A 79 5.72 -9.76 3.40
CA ALA A 79 7.12 -9.35 3.37
C ALA A 79 7.55 -8.73 4.71
N VAL A 80 6.72 -7.84 5.27
CA VAL A 80 7.01 -7.25 6.58
C VAL A 80 6.88 -8.27 7.72
N HIS A 81 5.95 -9.22 7.61
CA HIS A 81 5.86 -10.31 8.58
C HIS A 81 7.12 -11.19 8.56
N GLN A 82 7.70 -11.46 7.39
CA GLN A 82 8.92 -12.27 7.27
C GLN A 82 10.11 -11.67 8.03
N ARG A 83 10.15 -10.34 8.18
CA ARG A 83 11.17 -9.66 9.00
C ARG A 83 11.13 -10.05 10.48
N ALA A 84 9.97 -10.52 10.97
CA ALA A 84 9.86 -11.04 12.33
C ALA A 84 10.60 -12.38 12.51
N HIS A 85 10.76 -13.15 11.42
CA HIS A 85 11.53 -14.40 11.43
C HIS A 85 13.02 -14.16 11.23
N THR A 86 13.39 -13.21 10.37
CA THR A 86 14.80 -12.92 10.08
C THR A 86 15.44 -11.93 11.06
N GLY A 87 14.64 -11.19 11.83
CA GLY A 87 15.11 -10.11 12.69
C GLY A 87 15.49 -8.83 11.94
N GLU A 88 15.26 -8.75 10.63
CA GLU A 88 15.63 -7.59 9.81
C GLU A 88 14.92 -6.30 10.26
N ARG A 89 15.71 -5.24 10.48
CA ARG A 89 15.23 -3.93 10.93
C ARG A 89 15.82 -2.81 10.05
N PRO A 90 15.29 -2.61 8.83
CA PRO A 90 15.91 -1.72 7.85
C PRO A 90 15.68 -0.23 8.14
N TYR A 91 14.78 0.12 9.05
CA TYR A 91 14.44 1.52 9.35
C TYR A 91 15.17 1.96 10.61
N ARG A 92 16.21 2.78 10.46
CA ARG A 92 17.02 3.28 11.56
C ARG A 92 16.64 4.72 11.91
N CYS A 93 16.57 5.01 13.20
CA CYS A 93 16.53 6.38 13.70
C CYS A 93 17.95 6.94 13.69
N GLU A 94 18.19 8.00 12.92
CA GLU A 94 19.50 8.63 12.82
C GLU A 94 19.91 9.34 14.11
N ALA A 95 18.94 9.79 14.92
CA ALA A 95 19.23 10.50 16.17
C ALA A 95 19.72 9.58 17.30
N CYS A 96 19.16 8.37 17.42
CA CYS A 96 19.46 7.46 18.55
C CYS A 96 19.97 6.07 18.11
N GLY A 97 20.05 5.81 16.81
CA GLY A 97 20.53 4.55 16.24
C GLY A 97 19.55 3.37 16.32
N LYS A 98 18.40 3.49 17.01
CA LYS A 98 17.41 2.40 17.14
C LYS A 98 16.85 1.99 15.78
N ALA A 99 16.73 0.68 15.57
CA ALA A 99 16.25 0.11 14.32
C ALA A 99 14.89 -0.59 14.47
N PHE A 100 14.04 -0.46 13.46
CA PHE A 100 12.66 -0.92 13.42
C PHE A 100 12.38 -1.76 12.17
N ALA A 101 11.47 -2.72 12.28
CA ALA A 101 11.04 -3.58 11.17
C ALA A 101 10.03 -2.92 10.22
N ARG A 102 9.41 -1.81 10.65
CA ARG A 102 8.38 -1.05 9.93
C ARG A 102 8.68 0.45 9.98
N PRO A 103 8.38 1.20 8.90
CA PRO A 103 8.61 2.64 8.87
C PRO A 103 7.65 3.38 9.81
N SER A 104 6.43 2.87 10.00
CA SER A 104 5.46 3.45 10.93
C SER A 104 5.92 3.41 12.38
N LEU A 105 6.69 2.38 12.76
CA LEU A 105 7.25 2.27 14.11
C LEU A 105 8.38 3.29 14.31
N LEU A 106 9.16 3.57 13.27
CA LEU A 106 10.16 4.65 13.31
C LEU A 106 9.48 6.02 13.39
N LEU A 107 8.37 6.25 12.68
CA LEU A 107 7.66 7.53 12.73
C LEU A 107 6.98 7.80 14.08
N GLN A 108 6.57 6.73 14.79
CA GLN A 108 5.99 6.83 16.13
C GLN A 108 7.06 6.99 17.23
N HIS A 109 8.27 6.51 16.98
CA HIS A 109 9.39 6.57 17.90
C HIS A 109 9.92 7.99 18.06
#